data_AF-A0A7S1NZX3-F1
#
_entry.id   AF-A0A7S1NZX3-F1
#
_cell.length_a   1.000
_cell.length_b   1.000
_cell.length_c   1.000
_cell.angle_alpha   90.00
_cell.angle_beta   90.00
_cell.angle_gamma   90.00
#
_symmetry.space_group_name_H-M   'P 1'
#
loop_
_entity.id
_entity.type
_entity.pdbx_description
1 polymer ?
#
loop_
_entity_poly.entity_id
_entity_poly.type
_entity_poly.pdbx_seq_one_letter_code
_entity_poly.pdbx_strand_id
1 'polypeptide(L)'
;TTPISSAHRGNRHHSPNVSMTVTPVGYGHVRGGSDSCQRLSGRKRKRMSAVERFYPIRHTLFSRFDQGIQLADDEQDDEMWYSVTPEPIARQIASRCKTPNGIIFDAFCGVGGNAIQFAFAGDFVLCC
;
A
#
# COMPACT_ATOMS: atom_id res chain seq x y z
N THR A 1 23.76 47.08 -33.98
CA THR A 1 24.84 46.77 -33.03
C THR A 1 24.51 45.50 -32.26
N THR A 2 24.77 44.33 -32.84
CA THR A 2 25.16 43.10 -32.11
C THR A 2 26.70 43.12 -31.93
N PRO A 3 27.39 42.34 -31.06
CA PRO A 3 27.17 40.93 -30.61
C PRO A 3 27.21 40.73 -29.06
N ILE A 4 26.61 39.68 -28.48
CA ILE A 4 27.05 38.27 -28.23
C ILE A 4 28.37 38.14 -27.44
N SER A 5 28.33 37.48 -26.26
CA SER A 5 29.26 36.45 -25.73
C SER A 5 29.11 36.36 -24.19
N SER A 6 28.49 35.33 -23.60
CA SER A 6 28.91 33.94 -23.35
C SER A 6 29.67 33.71 -22.02
N ALA A 7 29.16 32.74 -21.23
CA ALA A 7 29.82 31.87 -20.24
C ALA A 7 28.70 31.25 -19.37
N HIS A 8 28.06 30.14 -19.72
CA HIS A 8 28.53 28.75 -19.82
C HIS A 8 29.06 28.12 -18.52
N ARG A 9 28.30 27.12 -18.06
CA ARG A 9 28.66 25.89 -17.31
C ARG A 9 28.83 25.98 -15.79
N GLY A 10 28.06 25.14 -15.10
CA GLY A 10 28.32 24.77 -13.71
C GLY A 10 27.23 23.94 -13.06
N ASN A 11 26.93 22.76 -13.61
CA ASN A 11 26.15 21.71 -12.95
C ASN A 11 26.75 21.38 -11.57
N ARG A 12 25.93 21.25 -10.52
CA ARG A 12 26.09 20.23 -9.47
C ARG A 12 24.90 20.23 -8.52
N HIS A 13 24.08 19.21 -8.69
CA HIS A 13 23.15 18.60 -7.73
C HIS A 13 23.60 18.74 -6.27
N HIS A 14 22.69 19.11 -5.37
CA HIS A 14 22.64 18.64 -3.97
C HIS A 14 21.17 18.71 -3.50
N SER A 15 20.47 17.58 -3.58
CA SER A 15 19.22 17.35 -2.85
C SER A 15 19.56 16.92 -1.40
N PRO A 16 18.55 16.64 -0.56
CA PRO A 16 18.27 17.29 0.72
C PRO A 16 19.01 16.66 1.91
N ASN A 17 18.98 17.35 3.05
CA ASN A 17 19.39 16.77 4.34
C ASN A 17 18.56 15.53 4.67
N VAL A 18 19.15 14.35 4.46
CA VAL A 18 18.69 13.07 4.97
C VAL A 18 19.30 12.90 6.36
N SER A 19 18.50 13.06 7.41
CA SER A 19 18.89 12.61 8.75
C SER A 19 18.59 11.11 8.86
N MET A 20 19.52 10.29 8.36
CA MET A 20 19.62 8.88 8.72
C MET A 20 20.36 8.77 10.05
N THR A 21 19.71 8.23 11.07
CA THR A 21 20.41 7.73 12.26
C THR A 21 20.14 6.23 12.39
N VAL A 22 21.06 5.45 11.83
CA VAL A 22 21.20 4.02 12.16
C VAL A 22 22.45 3.90 13.01
N THR A 23 22.30 3.43 14.25
CA THR A 23 23.42 2.88 15.02
C THR A 23 23.00 1.53 15.63
N PRO A 24 23.67 0.44 15.25
CA PRO A 24 23.46 -0.88 15.84
C PRO A 24 24.46 -1.09 16.98
N VAL A 25 24.02 -1.37 18.21
CA VAL A 25 24.94 -1.83 19.26
C VAL A 25 24.28 -2.81 20.25
N GLY A 26 24.71 -4.08 20.16
CA GLY A 26 25.04 -4.93 21.31
C GLY A 26 23.92 -5.68 22.04
N TYR A 27 23.60 -6.90 21.61
CA TYR A 27 23.06 -7.94 22.51
C TYR A 27 24.22 -8.72 23.14
N GLY A 28 24.42 -8.50 24.45
CA GLY A 28 25.39 -9.25 25.24
C GLY A 28 25.09 -9.13 26.73
N HIS A 29 24.23 -10.01 27.25
CA HIS A 29 24.16 -10.27 28.68
C HIS A 29 24.28 -11.76 28.94
N VAL A 30 25.46 -12.16 29.42
CA VAL A 30 25.72 -13.49 29.99
C VAL A 30 25.52 -13.37 31.50
N ARG A 31 24.50 -14.03 32.04
CA ARG A 31 24.46 -14.47 33.44
C ARG A 31 23.79 -15.84 33.50
N GLY A 32 24.52 -16.79 34.08
CA GLY A 32 24.17 -18.20 34.10
C GLY A 32 23.22 -18.62 35.22
N GLY A 33 22.79 -19.88 35.09
CA GLY A 33 22.47 -20.81 36.18
C GLY A 33 21.14 -20.64 36.90
N SER A 34 20.16 -21.50 36.57
CA SER A 34 19.54 -22.44 37.53
C SER A 34 18.31 -23.11 36.90
N ASP A 35 18.22 -24.42 37.10
CA ASP A 35 17.18 -25.32 36.63
C ASP A 35 15.75 -24.86 36.92
N SER A 36 14.89 -24.92 35.91
CA SER A 36 13.51 -25.37 36.07
C SER A 36 12.91 -25.72 34.70
N CYS A 37 12.52 -26.99 34.54
CA CYS A 37 11.65 -27.45 33.46
C CYS A 37 10.30 -26.74 33.62
N GLN A 38 10.17 -25.57 32.99
CA GLN A 38 8.91 -24.84 32.95
C GLN A 38 8.06 -25.44 31.83
N ARG A 39 6.92 -26.02 32.26
CA ARG A 39 5.86 -26.57 31.40
C ARG A 39 5.66 -25.70 30.18
N LEU A 40 5.74 -26.31 28.98
CA LEU A 40 5.31 -25.69 27.74
C LEU A 40 3.79 -25.45 27.82
N SER A 41 3.39 -24.33 28.41
CA SER A 41 2.01 -23.85 28.33
C SER A 41 1.72 -23.66 26.85
N GLY A 42 0.75 -24.40 26.32
CA GLY A 42 0.38 -24.38 24.90
C GLY A 42 0.28 -22.95 24.37
N ARG A 43 1.18 -22.60 23.46
CA ARG A 43 1.22 -21.29 22.81
C ARG A 43 -0.04 -21.15 21.95
N LYS A 44 -1.07 -20.48 22.47
CA LYS A 44 -2.25 -20.10 21.67
C LYS A 44 -1.75 -19.36 20.43
N ARG A 45 -2.04 -19.89 19.22
CA ARG A 45 -1.69 -19.22 17.96
C ARG A 45 -2.47 -17.91 17.89
N LYS A 46 -1.79 -16.76 18.04
CA LYS A 46 -2.36 -15.45 17.73
C LYS A 46 -2.68 -15.44 16.22
N ARG A 47 -3.93 -15.17 15.84
CA ARG A 47 -4.31 -14.95 14.44
C ARG A 47 -3.77 -13.58 14.03
N MET A 48 -3.12 -13.50 12.88
CA MET A 48 -2.66 -12.23 12.32
C MET A 48 -3.88 -11.37 11.95
N SER A 49 -3.80 -10.06 12.15
CA SER A 49 -4.82 -9.10 11.70
C SER A 49 -4.85 -8.99 10.16
N ALA A 50 -5.93 -8.46 9.57
CA ALA A 50 -5.93 -8.20 8.14
C ALA A 50 -4.77 -7.29 7.74
N VAL A 51 -4.54 -6.22 8.51
CA VAL A 51 -3.45 -5.28 8.24
C VAL A 51 -2.11 -6.00 8.20
N GLU A 52 -1.79 -6.85 9.19
CA GLU A 52 -0.54 -7.62 9.19
C GLU A 52 -0.40 -8.54 7.96
N ARG A 53 -1.52 -9.04 7.43
CA ARG A 53 -1.54 -9.96 6.29
C ARG A 53 -1.49 -9.24 4.93
N PHE A 54 -2.20 -8.12 4.79
CA PHE A 54 -2.45 -7.44 3.52
C PHE A 54 -1.54 -6.22 3.31
N TYR A 55 -1.04 -5.58 4.38
CA TYR A 55 -0.15 -4.43 4.27
C TYR A 55 1.13 -4.71 3.45
N PRO A 56 1.77 -5.90 3.52
CA PRO A 56 2.90 -6.23 2.65
C PRO A 56 2.55 -6.21 1.15
N ILE A 57 1.30 -6.51 0.80
CA ILE A 57 0.80 -6.55 -0.59
C ILE A 57 -0.05 -5.33 -0.96
N ARG A 58 -0.10 -4.29 -0.11
CA ARG A 58 -0.95 -3.10 -0.33
C ARG A 58 -0.74 -2.42 -1.69
N HIS A 59 0.48 -2.46 -2.21
CA HIS A 59 0.84 -1.92 -3.53
C HIS A 59 0.31 -2.76 -4.71
N THR A 60 -0.01 -4.03 -4.46
CA THR A 60 -0.75 -4.88 -5.41
C THR A 60 -2.25 -4.60 -5.34
N LEU A 61 -2.76 -4.22 -4.16
CA LEU A 61 -4.15 -3.81 -4.00
C LEU A 61 -4.40 -2.50 -4.73
N PHE A 62 -3.57 -1.49 -4.46
CA PHE A 62 -3.53 -0.22 -5.17
C PHE A 62 -2.09 0.22 -5.40
N SER A 63 -1.71 0.41 -6.65
CA SER A 63 -0.39 0.91 -7.05
C SER A 63 -0.05 2.29 -6.47
N ARG A 64 -1.08 3.08 -6.15
CA ARG A 64 -0.99 4.43 -5.59
C ARG A 64 -1.35 4.48 -4.11
N PHE A 65 -1.16 3.38 -3.36
CA PHE A 65 -1.52 3.31 -1.95
C PHE A 65 -0.94 4.48 -1.12
N ASP A 66 0.33 4.82 -1.36
CA ASP A 66 1.02 5.89 -0.63
C ASP A 66 0.51 7.31 -0.96
N GLN A 67 -0.44 7.47 -1.88
CA GLN A 67 -1.06 8.77 -2.23
C GLN A 67 -2.27 9.12 -1.34
N GLY A 68 -2.41 8.45 -0.19
CA GLY A 68 -3.47 8.72 0.79
C GLY A 68 -4.68 7.79 0.68
N ILE A 69 -4.51 6.59 0.10
CA ILE A 69 -5.57 5.58 0.09
C ILE A 69 -5.77 5.05 1.51
N GLN A 70 -7.01 5.09 1.97
CA GLN A 70 -7.42 4.59 3.28
C GLN A 70 -8.38 3.42 3.04
N LEU A 71 -8.06 2.26 3.61
CA LEU A 71 -8.91 1.07 3.52
C LEU A 71 -9.70 0.84 4.79
N ALA A 72 -9.27 1.39 5.92
CA ALA A 72 -9.96 1.27 7.19
C ALA A 72 -9.85 2.60 7.92
N ASP A 73 -10.96 3.06 8.48
CA ASP A 73 -11.02 4.30 9.28
C ASP A 73 -10.80 4.02 10.78
N ASP A 74 -11.03 2.77 11.23
CA ASP A 74 -10.82 2.30 12.60
C ASP A 74 -9.92 1.05 12.60
N GLU A 75 -9.02 0.91 13.59
CA GLU A 75 -8.18 -0.28 13.77
C GLU A 75 -9.00 -1.57 14.00
N GLN A 76 -10.25 -1.44 14.45
CA GLN A 76 -11.17 -2.58 14.58
C GLN A 76 -11.92 -2.95 13.29
N ASP A 77 -12.00 -2.08 12.28
CA ASP A 77 -12.73 -2.35 11.04
C ASP A 77 -11.77 -2.81 9.93
N ASP A 78 -11.49 -4.11 9.91
CA ASP A 78 -10.56 -4.71 8.96
C ASP A 78 -11.27 -5.34 7.74
N GLU A 79 -12.60 -5.19 7.63
CA GLU A 79 -13.43 -5.86 6.62
C GLU A 79 -13.03 -5.48 5.19
N MET A 80 -12.69 -4.21 4.99
CA MET A 80 -12.30 -3.65 3.70
C MET A 80 -10.99 -4.22 3.14
N TRP A 81 -10.09 -4.69 4.00
CA TRP A 81 -8.83 -5.31 3.57
C TRP A 81 -9.04 -6.69 2.92
N TYR A 82 -10.10 -7.40 3.30
CA TYR A 82 -10.41 -8.73 2.77
C TYR A 82 -11.19 -8.68 1.46
N SER A 83 -12.04 -7.67 1.29
CA SER A 83 -12.99 -7.59 0.18
C SER A 83 -12.42 -6.89 -1.06
N VAL A 84 -11.37 -6.08 -0.90
CA VAL A 84 -10.84 -5.29 -2.03
C VAL A 84 -10.23 -6.18 -3.12
N THR A 85 -10.72 -5.98 -4.35
CA THR A 85 -10.13 -6.60 -5.54
C THR A 85 -8.76 -5.97 -5.84
N PRO A 86 -7.67 -6.75 -5.99
CA PRO A 86 -6.38 -6.21 -6.39
C PRO A 86 -6.43 -5.52 -7.76
N GLU A 87 -5.70 -4.40 -7.90
CA GLU A 87 -5.72 -3.56 -9.10
C GLU A 87 -5.53 -4.32 -10.43
N PRO A 88 -4.61 -5.30 -10.55
CA PRO A 88 -4.45 -6.04 -11.81
C PRO A 88 -5.70 -6.82 -12.22
N ILE A 89 -6.43 -7.37 -11.24
CA ILE A 89 -7.65 -8.14 -11.48
C ILE A 89 -8.78 -7.18 -11.84
N ALA A 90 -8.95 -6.11 -11.08
CA ALA A 90 -9.96 -5.08 -11.34
C ALA A 90 -9.79 -4.46 -12.74
N ARG A 91 -8.54 -4.21 -13.17
CA ARG A 91 -8.23 -3.71 -14.51
C ARG A 91 -8.63 -4.71 -15.60
N GLN A 92 -8.40 -6.00 -15.37
CA GLN A 92 -8.80 -7.04 -16.31
C GLN A 92 -10.32 -7.17 -16.41
N ILE A 93 -11.04 -7.05 -15.28
CA ILE A 93 -12.51 -7.01 -15.27
C ILE A 93 -13.01 -5.79 -16.07
N ALA A 94 -12.49 -4.60 -15.78
CA ALA A 94 -12.84 -3.38 -16.51
C ALA A 94 -12.60 -3.49 -18.02
N SER A 95 -11.48 -4.08 -18.43
CA SER A 95 -11.17 -4.27 -19.85
C SER A 95 -12.20 -5.15 -20.59
N ARG A 96 -12.82 -6.10 -19.89
CA ARG A 96 -13.84 -7.01 -20.45
C ARG A 96 -15.24 -6.42 -20.41
N CYS A 97 -15.53 -5.59 -19.40
CA CYS A 97 -16.83 -4.94 -19.21
C CYS A 97 -16.96 -3.62 -19.97
N LYS A 98 -15.90 -3.16 -20.64
CA LYS A 98 -15.88 -1.88 -21.36
C LYS A 98 -17.03 -1.80 -22.36
N THR A 99 -17.85 -0.78 -22.21
CA THR A 99 -18.98 -0.51 -23.09
C THR A 99 -18.87 0.91 -23.66
N PRO A 100 -18.90 1.12 -24.99
CA PRO A 100 -18.89 2.47 -25.54
C PRO A 100 -20.06 3.29 -25.00
N ASN A 101 -19.76 4.35 -24.24
CA ASN A 101 -20.73 5.23 -23.58
C ASN A 101 -21.69 4.50 -22.61
N GLY A 102 -21.26 3.40 -21.99
CA GLY A 102 -22.08 2.66 -21.04
C GLY A 102 -22.06 3.22 -19.62
N ILE A 103 -23.09 2.84 -18.86
CA ILE A 103 -23.20 3.10 -17.42
C ILE A 103 -23.00 1.78 -16.70
N ILE A 104 -22.02 1.72 -15.79
CA ILE A 104 -21.77 0.56 -14.92
C ILE A 104 -22.34 0.85 -13.54
N PHE A 105 -23.15 -0.07 -13.03
CA PHE A 105 -23.66 -0.03 -11.67
C PHE A 105 -22.91 -1.06 -10.81
N ASP A 106 -22.08 -0.58 -9.89
CA ASP A 106 -21.38 -1.39 -8.90
C ASP A 106 -22.17 -1.37 -7.59
N ALA A 107 -22.99 -2.40 -7.40
CA ALA A 107 -23.91 -2.52 -6.26
C ALA A 107 -23.21 -2.75 -4.91
N PHE A 108 -21.93 -3.13 -4.92
CA PHE A 108 -21.14 -3.46 -3.73
C PHE A 108 -19.73 -2.93 -3.89
N CYS A 109 -19.60 -1.62 -4.09
CA CYS A 109 -18.32 -1.03 -4.50
C CYS A 109 -17.26 -1.13 -3.39
N GLY A 110 -17.69 -1.19 -2.12
CA GLY A 110 -16.80 -1.15 -0.95
C GLY A 110 -15.87 0.08 -1.04
N VAL A 111 -14.56 -0.14 -0.86
CA VAL A 111 -13.51 0.89 -1.06
C VAL A 111 -13.29 1.32 -2.51
N GLY A 112 -14.03 0.77 -3.47
CA GLY A 112 -14.01 1.20 -4.88
C GLY A 112 -12.95 0.55 -5.77
N GLY A 113 -12.39 -0.60 -5.38
CA GLY A 113 -11.33 -1.27 -6.16
C GLY A 113 -11.71 -1.55 -7.62
N ASN A 114 -12.92 -2.05 -7.87
CA ASN A 114 -13.45 -2.28 -9.22
C ASN A 114 -13.92 -0.97 -9.88
N ALA A 115 -14.71 -0.18 -9.16
CA ALA A 115 -15.26 1.10 -9.62
C ALA A 115 -14.21 2.04 -10.20
N ILE A 116 -13.05 2.17 -9.55
CA ILE A 116 -11.94 3.00 -10.02
C ILE A 116 -11.45 2.53 -11.40
N GLN A 117 -11.34 1.22 -11.61
CA GLN A 117 -10.85 0.69 -12.90
C GLN A 117 -11.90 0.82 -14.01
N PHE A 118 -13.19 0.71 -13.70
CA PHE A 118 -14.26 1.01 -14.64
C PHE A 118 -14.23 2.49 -15.09
N ALA A 119 -14.04 3.41 -14.13
CA ALA A 119 -13.89 4.83 -14.46
C ALA A 119 -12.65 5.09 -15.35
N PHE A 120 -11.52 4.42 -15.08
CA PHE A 120 -10.34 4.51 -15.94
C PHE A 120 -10.56 3.93 -17.36
N ALA A 121 -11.46 2.97 -17.52
CA ALA A 121 -11.81 2.40 -18.82
C ALA A 121 -12.68 3.33 -19.69
N GLY A 122 -13.23 4.39 -19.09
CA GLY A 122 -14.06 5.41 -19.74
C GLY A 122 -15.57 5.22 -19.53
N ASP A 123 -15.98 4.33 -18.63
CA ASP A 123 -17.40 4.12 -18.31
C ASP A 123 -17.87 5.11 -17.22
N PHE A 124 -19.16 5.46 -17.23
CA PHE A 124 -19.77 6.20 -16.12
C PHE A 124 -20.20 5.22 -15.03
N VAL A 125 -19.70 5.38 -13.81
CA VAL A 125 -19.88 4.39 -12.74
C VAL A 125 -20.78 4.94 -11.64
N LEU A 126 -21.78 4.15 -11.26
CA LEU A 126 -22.65 4.37 -10.10
C LEU A 126 -22.28 3.36 -9.02
N CYS A 127 -22.00 3.83 -7.81
CA CYS A 127 -21.52 3.02 -6.69
C CYS A 127 -22.46 3.15 -5.48
N CYS A 128 -22.75 2.03 -4.81
CA CYS A 128 -23.58 1.95 -3.61
C CYS A 128 -22.80 1.51 -2.38
#